data_AF-A0A843GWF1-F1
#
_entry.id   AF-A0A843GWF1-F1
#
_cell.length_a   1.000
_cell.length_b   1.000
_cell.length_c   1.000
_cell.angle_alpha   90.00
_cell.angle_beta   90.00
_cell.angle_gamma   90.00
#
_symmetry.space_group_name_H-M   'P 1'
#
loop_
_entity.id
_entity.type
_entity.pdbx_description
1 polymer ?
#
loop_
_entity_poly.entity_id
_entity_poly.type
_entity_poly.pdbx_seq_one_letter_code
_entity_poly.pdbx_strand_id
1 'polypeptide(L)'
;MPEEEKTTSAEVMPQSAEEYAAAIKKLKENTVSKAEYEKLQADKTVLVKALAGEGPAPESVQEAAKKPDVKELRKKFLKAGENNLTNAETVQTALDLRAALLAKGEPDPFLPVGAKISPTVDDIRGAEKVAEAMQSWLDASKDENGIVDDELFNAYLKKGIADDSPAITARIKAMQMAAARSKKR
;
A
#
# COMPACT_ATOMS: atom_id res chain seq x y z
N MET A 1 14.24 -44.03 33.11
CA MET A 1 14.36 -45.10 32.09
C MET A 1 13.30 -46.14 32.38
N PRO A 2 12.53 -46.59 31.36
CA PRO A 2 12.40 -45.95 30.04
C PRO A 2 11.59 -44.62 30.24
N GLU A 3 10.64 -44.10 29.47
CA GLU A 3 9.96 -44.43 28.20
C GLU A 3 9.82 -43.13 27.38
N GLU A 4 9.41 -43.23 26.11
CA GLU A 4 9.21 -42.09 25.21
C GLU A 4 7.79 -42.15 24.62
N GLU A 5 7.00 -41.06 24.69
CA GLU A 5 5.70 -40.99 24.00
C GLU A 5 5.90 -40.80 22.48
N LYS A 6 6.29 -41.90 21.83
CA LYS A 6 6.50 -41.99 20.38
C LYS A 6 5.18 -41.84 19.63
N THR A 7 4.80 -40.60 19.32
CA THR A 7 3.57 -40.26 18.60
C THR A 7 3.64 -40.70 17.13
N THR A 8 3.33 -41.97 16.88
CA THR A 8 3.22 -42.52 15.52
C THR A 8 1.98 -41.94 14.83
N SER A 9 2.18 -40.90 14.01
CA SER A 9 1.17 -40.43 13.07
C SER A 9 0.86 -41.56 12.08
N ALA A 10 -0.37 -42.08 12.10
CA ALA A 10 -0.78 -43.17 11.23
C ALA A 10 -1.12 -42.64 9.83
N GLU A 11 -0.29 -42.98 8.85
CA GLU A 11 -0.46 -42.56 7.45
C GLU A 11 -1.60 -43.34 6.77
N VAL A 12 -2.82 -42.80 6.84
CA VAL A 12 -3.99 -43.34 6.15
C VAL A 12 -3.87 -43.02 4.65
N MET A 13 -3.31 -43.96 3.88
CA MET A 13 -3.32 -43.85 2.42
C MET A 13 -4.77 -43.90 1.89
N PRO A 14 -5.15 -42.98 0.97
CA PRO A 14 -6.48 -42.97 0.38
C PRO A 14 -6.71 -44.22 -0.49
N GLN A 15 -7.96 -44.71 -0.50
CA GLN A 15 -8.33 -45.99 -1.13
C GLN A 15 -9.08 -45.84 -2.46
N SER A 16 -9.47 -44.62 -2.84
CA SER A 16 -10.12 -44.32 -4.13
C SER A 16 -9.43 -43.16 -4.89
N ALA A 17 -9.55 -43.15 -6.22
CA ALA A 17 -8.98 -42.11 -7.06
C ALA A 17 -9.53 -40.70 -6.74
N GLU A 18 -10.77 -40.63 -6.24
CA GLU A 18 -11.41 -39.38 -5.82
C GLU A 18 -10.82 -38.86 -4.50
N GLU A 19 -10.51 -39.76 -3.54
CA GLU A 19 -9.75 -39.41 -2.34
C GLU A 19 -8.32 -38.98 -2.67
N TYR A 20 -7.63 -39.62 -3.62
CA TYR A 20 -6.32 -39.16 -4.11
C TYR A 20 -6.41 -37.73 -4.68
N ALA A 21 -7.43 -37.43 -5.49
CA ALA A 21 -7.64 -36.09 -6.02
C ALA A 21 -7.92 -35.06 -4.89
N ALA A 22 -8.73 -35.43 -3.88
CA ALA A 22 -8.99 -34.59 -2.71
C ALA A 22 -7.74 -34.38 -1.84
N ALA A 23 -6.91 -35.40 -1.66
CA ALA A 23 -5.64 -35.32 -0.93
C ALA A 23 -4.63 -34.42 -1.66
N ILE A 24 -4.50 -34.57 -2.98
CA ILE A 24 -3.66 -33.69 -3.82
C ILE A 24 -4.15 -32.24 -3.76
N LYS A 25 -5.47 -32.00 -3.71
CA LYS A 25 -6.02 -30.64 -3.56
C LYS A 25 -5.69 -30.06 -2.18
N LYS A 26 -5.92 -30.82 -1.09
CA LYS A 26 -5.54 -30.41 0.28
C LYS A 26 -4.04 -30.14 0.43
N LEU A 27 -3.19 -30.95 -0.20
CA LEU A 27 -1.75 -30.70 -0.25
C LEU A 27 -1.46 -29.35 -0.91
N LYS A 28 -1.94 -29.12 -2.14
CA LYS A 28 -1.76 -27.85 -2.86
C LYS A 28 -2.30 -26.63 -2.11
N GLU A 29 -3.39 -26.78 -1.35
CA GLU A 29 -3.96 -25.73 -0.51
C GLU A 29 -3.13 -25.39 0.74
N ASN A 30 -2.22 -26.28 1.16
CA ASN A 30 -1.37 -26.12 2.35
C ASN A 30 0.14 -26.08 2.04
N THR A 31 0.56 -26.25 0.78
CA THR A 31 1.95 -26.14 0.33
C THR A 31 2.18 -24.89 -0.51
N VAL A 32 2.94 -23.93 0.01
CA VAL A 32 3.60 -22.90 -0.83
C VAL A 32 4.61 -23.55 -1.79
N SER A 33 4.90 -22.89 -2.90
CA SER A 33 5.95 -23.36 -3.81
C SER A 33 7.33 -23.28 -3.15
N LYS A 34 8.29 -24.08 -3.65
CA LYS A 34 9.65 -24.09 -3.10
C LYS A 34 10.31 -22.71 -3.11
N ALA A 35 10.10 -21.92 -4.17
CA ALA A 35 10.65 -20.57 -4.30
C ALA A 35 10.05 -19.59 -3.27
N GLU A 36 8.75 -19.68 -3.01
CA GLU A 36 8.08 -18.87 -1.96
C GLU A 36 8.55 -19.28 -0.57
N TYR A 37 8.75 -20.57 -0.31
CA TYR A 37 9.28 -21.08 0.95
C TYR A 37 10.73 -20.63 1.20
N GLU A 38 11.60 -20.72 0.18
CA GLU A 38 12.99 -20.26 0.26
C GLU A 38 13.06 -18.74 0.47
N LYS A 39 12.20 -17.97 -0.20
CA LYS A 39 12.05 -16.52 0.07
C LYS A 39 11.58 -16.27 1.51
N LEU A 40 10.55 -16.96 1.99
CA LEU A 40 10.02 -16.78 3.34
C LEU A 40 11.08 -17.06 4.43
N GLN A 41 11.97 -18.04 4.21
CA GLN A 41 13.09 -18.33 5.11
C GLN A 41 14.20 -17.26 5.04
N ALA A 42 14.47 -16.69 3.86
CA ALA A 42 15.36 -15.54 3.72
C ALA A 42 14.80 -14.31 4.45
N ASP A 43 13.56 -13.93 4.17
CA ASP A 43 12.87 -12.81 4.82
C ASP A 43 12.83 -13.00 6.35
N LYS A 44 12.52 -14.21 6.83
CA LYS A 44 12.56 -14.55 8.27
C LYS A 44 13.96 -14.41 8.88
N THR A 45 15.02 -14.88 8.23
CA THR A 45 16.37 -14.78 8.79
C THR A 45 16.90 -13.34 8.78
N VAL A 46 16.48 -12.51 7.81
CA VAL A 46 16.74 -11.07 7.80
C VAL A 46 15.98 -10.36 8.93
N LEU A 47 14.69 -10.65 9.14
CA LEU A 47 13.90 -10.09 10.25
C LEU A 47 14.45 -10.50 11.64
N VAL A 48 14.89 -11.74 11.82
CA VAL A 48 15.48 -12.20 13.09
C VAL A 48 16.79 -11.47 13.39
N LYS A 49 17.65 -11.22 12.39
CA LYS A 49 18.89 -10.42 12.58
C LYS A 49 18.57 -8.98 12.95
N ALA A 50 17.60 -8.37 12.28
CA ALA A 50 17.14 -7.01 12.57
C ALA A 50 16.57 -6.89 14.01
N LEU A 51 15.81 -7.90 14.46
CA LEU A 51 15.24 -7.95 15.81
C LEU A 51 16.30 -8.19 16.90
N ALA A 52 17.37 -8.94 16.58
CA ALA A 52 18.48 -9.21 17.49
C ALA A 52 19.47 -8.04 17.66
N GLY A 53 19.37 -6.99 16.82
CA GLY A 53 20.30 -5.85 16.83
C GLY A 53 21.67 -6.13 16.21
N GLU A 54 21.97 -7.37 15.83
CA GLU A 54 23.23 -7.78 15.19
C GLU A 54 23.15 -7.74 13.66
N GLY A 55 23.06 -6.52 13.12
CA GLY A 55 23.19 -6.28 11.68
C GLY A 55 22.66 -4.92 11.24
N PRO A 56 23.01 -4.46 10.02
CA PRO A 56 22.26 -3.38 9.39
C PRO A 56 20.79 -3.80 9.24
N ALA A 57 19.89 -2.80 9.25
CA ALA A 57 18.47 -3.02 9.02
C ALA A 57 18.24 -3.70 7.65
N PRO A 58 17.09 -4.38 7.43
CA PRO A 58 16.79 -5.04 6.16
C PRO A 58 16.88 -4.05 4.99
N GLU A 59 17.94 -4.18 4.18
CA GLU A 59 17.97 -3.61 2.84
C GLU A 59 17.02 -4.44 1.97
N SER A 60 15.73 -4.14 2.07
CA SER A 60 14.77 -4.52 1.05
C SER A 60 15.28 -4.00 -0.28
N VAL A 61 15.49 -4.91 -1.24
CA VAL A 61 16.10 -4.57 -2.54
C VAL A 61 15.08 -3.86 -3.43
N GLN A 62 14.78 -2.62 -3.07
CA GLN A 62 14.53 -1.56 -4.04
C GLN A 62 15.89 -0.95 -4.34
N GLU A 63 16.21 -0.77 -5.63
CA GLU A 63 17.47 -0.14 -6.03
C GLU A 63 17.63 1.23 -5.37
N ALA A 64 18.89 1.63 -5.14
CA ALA A 64 19.24 2.94 -4.61
C ALA A 64 19.05 4.06 -5.67
N ALA A 65 17.86 4.14 -6.25
CA ALA A 65 17.33 5.34 -6.87
C ALA A 65 17.58 6.51 -5.90
N LYS A 66 18.35 7.50 -6.37
CA LYS A 66 18.95 8.57 -5.57
C LYS A 66 17.93 9.10 -4.56
N LYS A 67 18.12 8.81 -3.26
CA LYS A 67 17.17 9.16 -2.17
C LYS A 67 16.59 10.55 -2.43
N PRO A 68 15.32 10.67 -2.85
CA PRO A 68 14.85 11.88 -3.49
C PRO A 68 14.93 13.03 -2.49
N ASP A 69 15.49 14.18 -2.93
CA ASP A 69 15.75 15.26 -1.98
C ASP A 69 14.41 15.80 -1.47
N VAL A 70 14.14 15.54 -0.20
CA VAL A 70 12.98 16.02 0.55
C VAL A 70 12.79 17.55 0.40
N LYS A 71 13.86 18.33 0.17
CA LYS A 71 13.73 19.76 -0.14
C LYS A 71 13.09 20.00 -1.51
N GLU A 72 13.54 19.31 -2.55
CA GLU A 72 12.97 19.41 -3.89
C GLU A 72 11.59 18.75 -3.98
N LEU A 73 11.32 17.65 -3.26
CA LEU A 73 9.97 17.08 -3.12
C LEU A 73 9.01 18.05 -2.42
N ARG A 74 9.39 18.62 -1.26
CA ARG A 74 8.59 19.66 -0.57
C ARG A 74 8.32 20.84 -1.50
N LYS A 75 9.33 21.30 -2.24
CA LYS A 75 9.24 22.41 -3.21
C LYS A 75 8.36 22.07 -4.42
N LYS A 76 8.42 20.85 -4.97
CA LYS A 76 7.56 20.37 -6.06
C LYS A 76 6.10 20.30 -5.60
N PHE A 77 5.85 19.71 -4.43
CA PHE A 77 4.51 19.59 -3.83
C PHE A 77 3.90 20.97 -3.50
N LEU A 78 4.64 21.85 -2.81
CA LEU A 78 4.16 23.20 -2.48
C LEU A 78 3.91 24.08 -3.71
N LYS A 79 4.60 23.80 -4.83
CA LYS A 79 4.40 24.47 -6.12
C LYS A 79 3.47 23.71 -7.08
N ALA A 80 2.73 22.69 -6.63
CA ALA A 80 1.83 21.92 -7.48
C ALA A 80 0.86 22.80 -8.29
N GLY A 81 0.21 23.76 -7.63
CA GLY A 81 -0.70 24.73 -8.25
C GLY A 81 -0.03 25.88 -9.04
N GLU A 82 1.30 26.02 -8.99
CA GLU A 82 2.04 26.98 -9.82
C GLU A 82 2.62 26.32 -11.09
N ASN A 83 3.01 25.05 -10.98
CA ASN A 83 3.73 24.32 -12.02
C ASN A 83 2.81 23.62 -13.05
N ASN A 84 1.48 23.72 -12.90
CA ASN A 84 0.48 22.91 -13.63
C ASN A 84 0.71 21.39 -13.53
N LEU A 85 1.23 20.92 -12.39
CA LEU A 85 1.39 19.49 -12.12
C LEU A 85 0.01 18.80 -12.12
N THR A 86 -0.08 17.61 -12.71
CA THR A 86 -1.36 16.90 -12.79
C THR A 86 -1.79 16.35 -11.43
N ASN A 87 -3.04 15.87 -11.33
CA ASN A 87 -3.53 15.30 -10.08
C ASN A 87 -2.78 13.99 -9.73
N ALA A 88 -2.43 13.17 -10.73
CA ALA A 88 -1.60 11.99 -10.51
C ALA A 88 -0.18 12.36 -10.07
N GLU A 89 0.48 13.29 -10.78
CA GLU A 89 1.83 13.75 -10.42
C GLU A 89 1.89 14.37 -9.01
N THR A 90 0.85 15.12 -8.64
CA THR A 90 0.75 15.77 -7.31
C THR A 90 0.60 14.74 -6.21
N VAL A 91 -0.23 13.71 -6.40
CA VAL A 91 -0.42 12.62 -5.42
C VAL A 91 0.81 11.72 -5.34
N GLN A 92 1.43 11.34 -6.47
CA GLN A 92 2.70 10.62 -6.47
C GLN A 92 3.78 11.40 -5.70
N THR A 93 3.93 12.70 -5.97
CA THR A 93 4.90 13.56 -5.25
C THR A 93 4.61 13.64 -3.75
N ALA A 94 3.35 13.54 -3.33
CA ALA A 94 2.95 13.52 -1.91
C ALA A 94 3.31 12.19 -1.23
N LEU A 95 3.11 11.07 -1.90
CA LEU A 95 3.47 9.73 -1.42
C LEU A 95 5.00 9.55 -1.37
N ASP A 96 5.72 9.98 -2.42
CA ASP A 96 7.18 10.03 -2.46
C ASP A 96 7.74 10.84 -1.28
N LEU A 97 7.11 11.98 -0.96
CA LEU A 97 7.48 12.83 0.15
C LEU A 97 7.20 12.15 1.50
N ARG A 98 6.04 11.51 1.70
CA ARG A 98 5.73 10.71 2.89
C ARG A 98 6.77 9.62 3.11
N ALA A 99 7.07 8.81 2.09
CA ALA A 99 8.06 7.74 2.16
C ALA A 99 9.46 8.28 2.50
N ALA A 100 9.89 9.36 1.85
CA ALA A 100 11.20 9.98 2.08
C ALA A 100 11.35 10.69 3.43
N LEU A 101 10.23 11.00 4.12
CA LEU A 101 10.20 11.52 5.49
C LEU A 101 10.21 10.40 6.53
N LEU A 102 9.35 9.40 6.36
CA LEU A 102 9.29 8.22 7.23
C LEU A 102 10.64 7.47 7.25
N ALA A 103 11.30 7.33 6.08
CA ALA A 103 12.63 6.74 5.95
C ALA A 103 13.76 7.56 6.62
N LYS A 104 13.47 8.75 7.14
CA LYS A 104 14.39 9.59 7.96
C LYS A 104 13.98 9.66 9.43
N GLY A 105 12.83 9.10 9.82
CA GLY A 105 12.21 9.35 11.12
C GLY A 105 11.65 10.78 11.27
N GLU A 106 11.44 11.52 10.16
CA GLU A 106 10.63 12.74 10.19
C GLU A 106 9.14 12.37 10.31
N PRO A 107 8.29 13.20 10.95
CA PRO A 107 6.86 12.91 11.10
C PRO A 107 6.14 12.84 9.75
N ASP A 108 5.15 11.96 9.67
CA ASP A 108 4.29 11.76 8.49
C ASP A 108 3.56 13.07 8.13
N PRO A 109 3.70 13.58 6.89
CA PRO A 109 3.06 14.82 6.46
C PRO A 109 1.53 14.74 6.39
N PHE A 110 0.92 13.54 6.45
CA PHE A 110 -0.54 13.37 6.44
C PHE A 110 -1.16 13.43 7.85
N LEU A 111 -0.35 13.47 8.92
CA LEU A 111 -0.87 13.49 10.30
C LEU A 111 -1.13 14.91 10.83
N PRO A 112 -2.15 15.08 11.70
CA PRO A 112 -2.44 16.38 12.31
C PRO A 112 -1.38 16.72 13.38
N VAL A 113 -0.47 17.63 13.04
CA VAL A 113 0.55 18.17 13.96
C VAL A 113 0.31 19.65 14.24
N GLY A 114 0.38 20.03 15.52
CA GLY A 114 0.28 21.43 15.96
C GLY A 114 0.63 21.61 17.44
N ALA A 115 0.78 22.86 17.88
CA ALA A 115 1.27 23.18 19.24
C ALA A 115 0.40 22.66 20.41
N LYS A 116 -0.80 22.13 20.13
CA LYS A 116 -1.69 21.43 21.08
C LYS A 116 -2.36 20.19 20.46
N ILE A 117 -1.82 19.69 19.34
CA ILE A 117 -2.41 18.59 18.57
C ILE A 117 -1.30 17.57 18.29
N SER A 118 -1.45 16.39 18.90
CA SER A 118 -0.60 15.22 18.69
C SER A 118 -1.42 14.15 17.98
N PRO A 119 -0.89 13.45 16.97
CA PRO A 119 -1.61 12.38 16.29
C PRO A 119 -2.00 11.23 17.24
N THR A 120 -3.23 10.74 17.11
CA THR A 120 -3.71 9.54 17.79
C THR A 120 -3.36 8.28 16.98
N VAL A 121 -3.53 7.10 17.57
CA VAL A 121 -3.36 5.82 16.88
C VAL A 121 -4.33 5.68 15.69
N ASP A 122 -5.53 6.28 15.79
CA ASP A 122 -6.52 6.21 14.72
C ASP A 122 -6.27 7.26 13.62
N ASP A 123 -5.62 8.39 13.93
CA ASP A 123 -5.07 9.29 12.91
C ASP A 123 -3.98 8.58 12.09
N ILE A 124 -3.09 7.83 12.76
CA ILE A 124 -2.03 7.04 12.09
C ILE A 124 -2.64 5.99 11.15
N ARG A 125 -3.66 5.25 11.61
CA ARG A 125 -4.40 4.29 10.77
C ARG A 125 -5.18 4.97 9.63
N GLY A 126 -5.70 6.18 9.86
CA GLY A 126 -6.39 6.97 8.84
C GLY A 126 -5.43 7.42 7.75
N ALA A 127 -4.27 7.95 8.12
CA ALA A 127 -3.23 8.38 7.19
C ALA A 127 -2.68 7.22 6.36
N GLU A 128 -2.46 6.04 6.95
CA GLU A 128 -2.05 4.85 6.20
C GLU A 128 -3.09 4.45 5.16
N LYS A 129 -4.37 4.30 5.54
CA LYS A 129 -5.45 3.98 4.60
C LYS A 129 -5.59 4.99 3.46
N VAL A 130 -5.37 6.27 3.73
CA VAL A 130 -5.39 7.32 2.69
C VAL A 130 -4.21 7.15 1.73
N ALA A 131 -3.01 6.82 2.22
CA ALA A 131 -1.86 6.52 1.38
C ALA A 131 -2.04 5.23 0.57
N GLU A 132 -2.52 4.14 1.19
CA GLU A 132 -2.86 2.88 0.53
C GLU A 132 -3.89 3.09 -0.60
N ALA A 133 -4.96 3.86 -0.34
CA ALA A 133 -5.98 4.16 -1.34
C ALA A 133 -5.43 5.00 -2.50
N MET A 134 -4.66 6.07 -2.20
CA MET A 134 -4.03 6.92 -3.21
C MET A 134 -3.03 6.13 -4.08
N GLN A 135 -2.21 5.27 -3.46
CA GLN A 135 -1.28 4.39 -4.16
C GLN A 135 -2.04 3.38 -5.04
N SER A 136 -3.08 2.75 -4.51
CA SER A 136 -3.94 1.83 -5.28
C SER A 136 -4.60 2.49 -6.48
N TRP A 137 -5.05 3.75 -6.37
CA TRP A 137 -5.60 4.50 -7.51
C TRP A 137 -4.54 4.84 -8.55
N LEU A 138 -3.32 5.22 -8.14
CA LEU A 138 -2.19 5.44 -9.04
C LEU A 138 -1.84 4.15 -9.80
N ASP A 139 -1.68 3.03 -9.09
CA ASP A 139 -1.32 1.74 -9.70
C ASP A 139 -2.44 1.18 -10.60
N ALA A 140 -3.71 1.35 -10.23
CA ALA A 140 -4.86 1.00 -11.08
C ALA A 140 -5.01 1.93 -12.31
N SER A 141 -4.33 3.06 -12.34
CA SER A 141 -4.31 4.00 -13.48
C SER A 141 -3.06 3.87 -14.36
N LYS A 142 -2.18 2.89 -14.13
CA LYS A 142 -1.00 2.66 -14.98
C LYS A 142 -1.34 1.79 -16.19
N ASP A 143 -0.73 2.13 -17.33
CA ASP A 143 -0.74 1.29 -18.53
C ASP A 143 0.27 0.13 -18.44
N GLU A 144 0.35 -0.69 -19.49
CA GLU A 144 1.30 -1.82 -19.58
C GLU A 144 2.78 -1.38 -19.55
N ASN A 145 3.06 -0.09 -19.77
CA ASN A 145 4.40 0.51 -19.71
C ASN A 145 4.69 1.18 -18.35
N GLY A 146 3.74 1.18 -17.41
CA GLY A 146 3.84 1.84 -16.11
C GLY A 146 3.58 3.35 -16.11
N ILE A 147 3.11 3.91 -17.24
CA ILE A 147 2.74 5.32 -17.39
C ILE A 147 1.34 5.53 -16.82
N VAL A 148 1.15 6.56 -15.99
CA VAL A 148 -0.16 6.86 -15.39
C VAL A 148 -1.04 7.62 -16.38
N ASP A 149 -2.25 7.09 -16.61
CA ASP A 149 -3.36 7.80 -17.26
C ASP A 149 -4.03 8.75 -16.26
N ASP A 150 -3.84 10.05 -16.48
CA ASP A 150 -4.43 11.10 -15.67
C ASP A 150 -5.96 11.14 -15.71
N GLU A 151 -6.62 10.81 -16.83
CA GLU A 151 -8.09 10.81 -16.89
C GLU A 151 -8.68 9.66 -16.08
N LEU A 152 -8.05 8.48 -16.18
CA LEU A 152 -8.40 7.30 -15.40
C LEU A 152 -8.12 7.48 -13.90
N PHE A 153 -6.95 8.03 -13.53
CA PHE A 153 -6.66 8.42 -12.14
C PHE A 153 -7.71 9.41 -11.60
N ASN A 154 -8.04 10.43 -12.40
CA ASN A 154 -9.09 11.39 -12.06
C ASN A 154 -10.49 10.76 -11.97
N ALA A 155 -10.76 9.63 -12.61
CA ALA A 155 -12.00 8.89 -12.44
C ALA A 155 -12.02 8.11 -11.12
N TYR A 156 -10.93 7.41 -10.77
CA TYR A 156 -10.79 6.71 -9.48
C TYR A 156 -10.88 7.67 -8.29
N LEU A 157 -10.15 8.79 -8.34
CA LEU A 157 -10.17 9.83 -7.30
C LEU A 157 -11.59 10.38 -7.06
N LYS A 158 -12.34 10.68 -8.14
CA LYS A 158 -13.74 11.13 -8.04
C LYS A 158 -14.66 10.05 -7.47
N LYS A 159 -14.41 8.78 -7.78
CA LYS A 159 -15.21 7.65 -7.28
C LYS A 159 -14.96 7.40 -5.79
N GLY A 160 -13.71 7.29 -5.34
CA GLY A 160 -13.38 7.08 -3.93
C GLY A 160 -13.96 8.18 -3.03
N ILE A 161 -13.78 9.45 -3.43
CA ILE A 161 -14.39 10.60 -2.75
C ILE A 161 -15.93 10.53 -2.70
N ALA A 162 -16.56 9.91 -3.71
CA ALA A 162 -18.01 9.84 -3.81
C ALA A 162 -18.64 8.68 -3.03
N ASP A 163 -17.97 7.52 -3.00
CA ASP A 163 -18.42 6.32 -2.29
C ASP A 163 -18.21 6.48 -0.76
N ASP A 164 -17.10 7.08 -0.31
CA ASP A 164 -16.79 7.25 1.12
C ASP A 164 -17.44 8.48 1.77
N SER A 165 -18.02 9.44 1.01
CA SER A 165 -18.58 10.67 1.60
C SER A 165 -19.85 11.21 0.92
N PRO A 166 -21.05 10.86 1.41
CA PRO A 166 -22.32 11.40 0.92
C PRO A 166 -22.40 12.93 0.93
N ALA A 167 -21.73 13.59 1.88
CA ALA A 167 -21.70 15.05 1.99
C ALA A 167 -20.88 15.70 0.87
N ILE A 168 -19.75 15.09 0.47
CA ILE A 168 -18.94 15.58 -0.65
C ILE A 168 -19.65 15.28 -1.98
N THR A 169 -20.26 14.10 -2.12
CA THR A 169 -21.12 13.75 -3.28
C THR A 169 -22.24 14.75 -3.50
N ALA A 170 -22.94 15.17 -2.43
CA ALA A 170 -23.96 16.22 -2.51
C ALA A 170 -23.39 17.56 -3.00
N ARG A 171 -22.21 17.96 -2.50
CA ARG A 171 -21.54 19.23 -2.87
C ARG A 171 -21.03 19.25 -4.32
N ILE A 172 -20.44 18.14 -4.79
CA ILE A 172 -20.02 17.96 -6.19
C ILE A 172 -21.25 18.03 -7.11
N LYS A 173 -22.33 17.31 -6.77
CA LYS A 173 -23.57 17.29 -7.55
C LYS A 173 -24.24 18.68 -7.62
N ALA A 174 -24.18 19.47 -6.54
CA ALA A 174 -24.64 20.85 -6.53
C ALA A 174 -23.81 21.75 -7.46
N MET A 175 -22.47 21.65 -7.45
CA MET A 175 -21.60 22.38 -8.38
C MET A 175 -21.85 22.00 -9.84
N GLN A 176 -22.02 20.71 -10.15
CA GLN A 176 -22.34 20.24 -11.50
C GLN A 176 -23.70 20.79 -11.98
N MET A 177 -24.73 20.80 -11.12
CA MET A 177 -26.03 21.41 -11.43
C MET A 177 -25.94 22.93 -11.65
N ALA A 178 -25.09 23.64 -10.90
CA ALA A 178 -24.84 25.06 -11.11
C ALA A 178 -24.16 25.33 -12.46
N ALA A 179 -23.12 24.56 -12.80
CA ALA A 179 -22.43 24.66 -14.09
C ALA A 179 -23.35 24.33 -15.28
N ALA A 180 -24.19 23.30 -15.15
CA ALA A 180 -25.18 22.92 -16.18
C ALA A 180 -26.28 23.98 -16.37
N ARG A 181 -26.64 24.73 -15.31
CA ARG A 181 -27.54 25.90 -15.42
C ARG A 181 -26.85 27.11 -16.04
N SER A 182 -25.55 27.31 -15.79
CA SER A 182 -24.75 28.38 -16.40
C SER A 182 -24.60 28.22 -17.92
N LYS A 183 -24.47 26.98 -18.42
CA LYS A 183 -24.41 26.67 -19.87
C LYS A 183 -25.78 26.62 -20.59
N LYS A 184 -26.86 27.06 -19.95
CA LYS A 184 -28.22 27.15 -20.52
C LYS A 184 -28.80 28.57 -20.49
N ARG A 185 -27.92 29.57 -20.41
CA ARG A 185 -28.17 31.00 -20.60
C ARG A 185 -27.20 31.53 -21.65
#